data_AF-A0AAE0DMX2-F1
#
_entry.id   AF-A0AAE0DMX2-F1
#
_cell.length_a   1.000
_cell.length_b   1.000
_cell.length_c   1.000
_cell.angle_alpha   90.00
_cell.angle_beta   90.00
_cell.angle_gamma   90.00
#
_symmetry.space_group_name_H-M   'P 1'
#
loop_
_entity.id
_entity.type
_entity.pdbx_description
1 polymer ?
#
loop_
_entity_poly.entity_id
_entity_poly.type
_entity_poly.pdbx_seq_one_letter_code
_entity_poly.pdbx_strand_id
1 'polypeptide(L)'
;MVAMAAILVLSPAAFRTAFYETYLHVHIALVALVLAAWWIHIDGMQQMPYLQAVIAIWVAERALRLISLIYRNLARTRTRTHAEVEALPGDAMRITIRLARPVTLKPGQHIFFTLPPVGLWTDHPFSLAWSETTTTPASYDLEKGSKTPQITFDVLALPQTTVSLIIRRRGGFTGCLYKKCEASHNARISLPAFVEGPYGGSQVLHSYGTVMLFAGGVGITHQITSVRDLTAGYVSSTAAAQRVTLIWVIRSSEHLEWIRPWMTTMLSMPKRRNLLRIQLFVTRPRSTKEIHSPGNTVQMYPGKPNVDTLC
;
A
#
# COMPACT_ATOMS: atom_id res chain seq x y z
N MET A 1 -11.16 -14.89 35.65
CA MET A 1 -10.32 -16.10 35.45
C MET A 1 -10.58 -16.79 34.11
N VAL A 2 -11.81 -17.21 33.80
CA VAL A 2 -12.13 -17.94 32.54
C VAL A 2 -11.71 -17.18 31.28
N ALA A 3 -12.00 -15.88 31.18
CA ALA A 3 -11.64 -15.07 30.02
C ALA A 3 -10.14 -14.91 29.80
N MET A 4 -9.36 -14.80 30.88
CA MET A 4 -7.90 -14.74 30.82
C MET A 4 -7.31 -16.08 30.35
N ALA A 5 -7.85 -17.19 30.84
CA ALA A 5 -7.47 -18.51 30.37
C ALA A 5 -7.79 -18.70 28.87
N ALA A 6 -8.95 -18.22 28.41
CA ALA A 6 -9.31 -18.25 26.99
C ALA A 6 -8.34 -17.44 26.12
N ILE A 7 -7.92 -16.25 26.57
CA ILE A 7 -6.89 -15.45 25.87
C ILE A 7 -5.58 -16.22 25.74
N LEU A 8 -5.13 -16.88 26.81
CA LEU A 8 -3.90 -17.67 26.81
C LEU A 8 -3.99 -18.86 25.84
N VAL A 9 -5.12 -19.57 25.83
CA VAL A 9 -5.35 -20.72 24.92
C VAL A 9 -5.40 -20.29 23.45
N LEU A 10 -5.92 -19.09 23.16
CA LEU A 10 -6.00 -18.56 21.80
C LEU A 10 -4.69 -17.91 21.30
N SER A 11 -3.73 -17.65 22.19
CA SER A 11 -2.45 -16.99 21.89
C SER A 11 -1.47 -17.74 20.95
N PRO A 12 -1.39 -19.10 20.94
CA PRO A 12 -0.41 -19.81 20.14
C PRO A 12 -0.44 -19.48 18.65
N ALA A 13 0.74 -19.47 18.03
CA ALA A 13 0.94 -19.05 16.64
C ALA A 13 0.11 -19.87 15.63
N ALA A 14 -0.20 -21.14 15.94
CA ALA A 14 -1.04 -21.99 15.09
C ALA A 14 -2.44 -21.41 14.88
N PHE A 15 -3.11 -20.99 15.96
CA PHE A 15 -4.45 -20.40 15.89
C PHE A 15 -4.41 -19.00 15.25
N ARG A 16 -3.44 -18.18 15.63
CA ARG A 16 -3.29 -16.81 15.12
C ARG A 16 -3.03 -16.76 13.61
N THR A 17 -2.32 -17.73 13.05
CA THR A 17 -1.99 -17.74 11.61
C THR A 17 -3.08 -18.37 10.76
N ALA A 18 -3.81 -19.36 11.28
CA ALA A 18 -4.90 -20.03 10.56
C ALA A 18 -6.17 -19.17 10.48
N PHE A 19 -6.53 -18.49 11.57
CA PHE A 19 -7.79 -17.72 11.68
C PHE A 19 -7.54 -16.30 12.19
N TYR A 20 -6.59 -15.60 11.59
CA TYR A 20 -6.17 -14.26 12.05
C TYR A 20 -7.34 -13.29 12.24
N GLU A 21 -8.26 -13.24 11.27
CA GLU A 21 -9.40 -12.32 11.28
C GLU A 21 -10.33 -12.61 12.47
N THR A 22 -10.74 -13.87 12.66
CA THR A 22 -11.59 -14.29 13.79
C THR A 22 -10.87 -14.11 15.13
N TYR A 23 -9.60 -14.50 15.21
CA TYR A 23 -8.77 -14.36 16.40
C TYR A 23 -8.73 -12.92 16.89
N LEU A 24 -8.53 -11.95 16.01
CA LEU A 24 -8.42 -10.54 16.39
C LEU A 24 -9.71 -10.03 17.06
N HIS A 25 -10.87 -10.34 16.48
CA HIS A 25 -12.17 -9.89 17.01
C HIS A 25 -12.50 -10.57 18.34
N VAL A 26 -12.30 -11.89 18.43
CA VAL A 26 -12.51 -12.64 19.68
C VAL A 26 -11.57 -12.15 20.78
N HIS A 27 -10.31 -11.89 20.46
CA HIS A 27 -9.34 -11.39 21.43
C HIS A 27 -9.74 -10.00 21.98
N ILE A 28 -10.16 -9.08 21.11
CA ILE A 28 -10.64 -7.75 21.52
C ILE A 28 -11.87 -7.88 22.44
N ALA A 29 -12.83 -8.74 22.10
CA ALA A 29 -14.01 -8.98 22.93
C ALA A 29 -13.64 -9.56 24.31
N LEU A 30 -12.70 -10.50 24.36
CA LEU A 30 -12.21 -11.08 25.62
C LEU A 30 -11.48 -10.04 26.48
N VAL A 31 -10.68 -9.15 25.89
CA VAL A 31 -10.04 -8.04 26.61
C VAL A 31 -11.08 -7.10 27.22
N ALA A 32 -12.12 -6.73 26.47
CA ALA A 32 -13.21 -5.89 27.00
C ALA A 32 -13.93 -6.58 28.18
N LEU A 33 -14.17 -7.89 28.09
CA LEU A 33 -14.78 -8.66 29.17
C LEU A 33 -13.88 -8.75 30.40
N VAL A 34 -12.56 -8.90 30.23
CA VAL A 34 -11.59 -8.87 31.34
C VAL A 34 -11.60 -7.52 32.03
N LEU A 35 -11.60 -6.42 31.28
CA LEU A 35 -11.65 -5.06 31.84
C LEU A 35 -12.96 -4.83 32.62
N ALA A 36 -14.11 -5.29 32.11
CA ALA A 36 -15.38 -5.20 32.81
C ALA A 36 -15.43 -6.06 34.08
N ALA A 37 -14.89 -7.28 34.03
CA ALA A 37 -14.82 -8.15 35.20
C ALA A 37 -13.88 -7.58 36.28
N TRP A 38 -12.75 -6.99 35.88
CA TRP A 38 -11.86 -6.28 36.79
C TRP A 38 -12.53 -5.08 37.42
N TRP A 39 -13.26 -4.28 36.64
CA TRP A 39 -14.01 -3.13 37.18
C TRP A 39 -14.88 -3.51 38.38
N ILE A 40 -15.65 -4.59 38.24
CA ILE A 40 -16.53 -5.09 39.31
C ILE A 40 -15.72 -5.69 40.46
N HIS A 41 -14.65 -6.44 40.17
CA HIS A 41 -13.87 -7.14 41.19
C HIS A 41 -13.05 -6.20 42.07
N ILE A 42 -12.55 -5.09 41.51
CA ILE A 42 -11.67 -4.15 42.20
C ILE A 42 -12.36 -2.85 42.61
N ASP A 43 -13.69 -2.83 42.59
CA ASP A 43 -14.50 -1.69 43.01
C ASP A 43 -14.24 -1.34 44.48
N GLY A 44 -14.03 -0.05 44.76
CA GLY A 44 -13.67 0.46 46.08
C GLY A 44 -12.21 0.25 46.52
N MET A 45 -11.34 -0.37 45.70
CA MET A 45 -9.92 -0.54 46.04
C MET A 45 -9.03 0.60 45.51
N GLN A 46 -7.85 0.80 46.11
CA GLN A 46 -6.91 1.87 45.73
C GLN A 46 -6.39 1.75 44.29
N GLN A 47 -6.52 0.58 43.66
CA GLN A 47 -6.06 0.31 42.31
C GLN A 47 -7.01 0.84 41.21
N MET A 48 -8.20 1.34 41.58
CA MET A 48 -9.21 1.87 40.66
C MET A 48 -8.67 2.90 39.65
N PRO A 49 -7.85 3.89 40.05
CA PRO A 49 -7.34 4.90 39.12
C PRO A 49 -6.46 4.30 38.00
N TYR A 50 -5.72 3.23 38.29
CA TYR A 50 -4.91 2.56 37.27
C TYR A 50 -5.79 1.88 36.21
N LEU A 51 -6.88 1.22 36.62
CA LEU A 51 -7.83 0.60 35.69
C LEU A 51 -8.51 1.65 34.82
N GLN A 52 -8.95 2.77 35.42
CA GLN A 52 -9.52 3.90 34.69
C GLN A 52 -8.54 4.45 33.65
N ALA A 53 -7.27 4.62 34.00
CA ALA A 53 -6.24 5.07 33.05
C ALA A 53 -6.04 4.08 31.89
N VAL A 54 -5.99 2.78 32.15
CA VAL A 54 -5.86 1.75 31.10
C VAL A 54 -7.07 1.76 30.16
N ILE A 55 -8.29 1.83 30.70
CA ILE A 55 -9.51 1.92 29.90
C ILE A 55 -9.51 3.21 29.07
N ALA A 56 -9.15 4.34 29.67
CA ALA A 56 -9.10 5.63 28.98
C ALA A 56 -8.11 5.61 27.81
N ILE A 57 -6.90 5.10 28.01
CA ILE A 57 -5.88 4.97 26.95
C ILE A 57 -6.39 4.03 25.84
N TRP A 58 -6.99 2.89 26.20
CA TRP A 58 -7.48 1.91 25.24
C TRP A 58 -8.64 2.48 24.39
N VAL A 59 -9.61 3.17 25.01
CA VAL A 59 -10.72 3.82 24.30
C VAL A 59 -10.22 4.99 23.45
N ALA A 60 -9.30 5.81 23.98
CA ALA A 60 -8.73 6.93 23.23
C ALA A 60 -7.99 6.46 21.96
N GLU A 61 -7.20 5.39 22.05
CA GLU A 61 -6.50 4.81 20.89
C GLU A 61 -7.50 4.38 19.79
N ARG A 62 -8.58 3.71 20.18
CA ARG A 62 -9.63 3.27 19.25
C ARG A 62 -10.43 4.42 18.66
N ALA A 63 -10.76 5.42 19.48
CA ALA A 63 -11.45 6.63 19.03
C ALA A 63 -10.60 7.40 18.02
N LEU A 64 -9.31 7.59 18.29
CA LEU A 64 -8.39 8.28 17.37
C LEU A 64 -8.29 7.56 16.02
N ARG A 65 -8.24 6.21 16.00
CA ARG A 65 -8.29 5.44 14.76
C ARG A 65 -9.60 5.62 14.00
N LEU A 66 -10.74 5.50 14.69
CA LEU A 66 -12.05 5.67 14.08
C LEU A 66 -12.23 7.08 13.51
N ILE A 67 -11.80 8.10 14.24
CA ILE A 67 -11.81 9.50 13.79
C ILE A 67 -10.91 9.67 12.57
N SER A 68 -9.70 9.09 12.58
CA SER A 68 -8.77 9.13 11.43
C SER A 68 -9.37 8.46 10.19
N LEU A 69 -10.01 7.29 10.36
CA LEU A 69 -10.68 6.56 9.30
C LEU A 69 -11.86 7.36 8.72
N ILE A 70 -12.73 7.90 9.57
CA ILE A 70 -13.87 8.72 9.15
C ILE A 70 -13.37 9.98 8.45
N TYR A 71 -12.41 10.70 9.04
CA TYR A 71 -11.85 11.91 8.48
C TYR A 71 -11.27 11.67 7.08
N ARG A 72 -10.49 10.59 6.89
CA ARG A 72 -9.83 10.28 5.61
C ARG A 72 -10.78 9.83 4.51
N ASN A 73 -11.87 9.16 4.87
CA ASN A 73 -12.80 8.58 3.90
C ASN A 73 -14.09 9.41 3.69
N LEU A 74 -14.36 10.38 4.58
CA LEU A 74 -15.47 11.31 4.47
C LEU A 74 -14.95 12.68 4.00
N ALA A 75 -15.04 12.91 2.69
CA ALA A 75 -14.84 14.23 2.11
C ALA A 75 -16.12 15.07 2.23
N ARG A 76 -15.97 16.40 2.21
CA ARG A 76 -17.10 17.36 2.17
C ARG A 76 -17.87 17.28 0.84
N THR A 77 -17.23 16.71 -0.18
CA THR A 77 -17.77 16.42 -1.51
C THR A 77 -18.32 14.99 -1.59
N ARG A 78 -19.21 14.71 -2.55
CA ARG A 78 -19.87 13.40 -2.77
C ARG A 78 -18.90 12.28 -3.20
N THR A 79 -17.59 12.55 -3.24
CA THR A 79 -16.53 11.62 -3.65
C THR A 79 -16.18 10.68 -2.51
N ARG A 80 -16.48 9.39 -2.68
CA ARG A 80 -16.07 8.32 -1.77
C ARG A 80 -14.77 7.68 -2.24
N THR A 81 -14.05 7.06 -1.31
CA THR A 81 -12.85 6.29 -1.64
C THR A 81 -13.26 5.02 -2.40
N HIS A 82 -12.73 4.83 -3.60
CA HIS A 82 -13.00 3.67 -4.45
C HIS A 82 -11.69 3.00 -4.87
N ALA A 83 -11.68 1.67 -4.87
CA ALA A 83 -10.55 0.84 -5.28
C ALA A 83 -10.88 0.09 -6.57
N GLU A 84 -10.05 0.28 -7.58
CA GLU A 84 -10.03 -0.52 -8.80
C GLU A 84 -8.99 -1.62 -8.63
N VAL A 85 -9.40 -2.87 -8.79
CA VAL A 85 -8.56 -4.05 -8.64
C VAL A 85 -8.42 -4.70 -10.00
N GLU A 86 -7.18 -4.93 -10.42
CA GLU A 86 -6.79 -5.57 -11.67
C GLU A 86 -5.92 -6.80 -11.39
N ALA A 87 -6.26 -7.94 -11.97
CA ALA A 87 -5.40 -9.13 -11.87
C ALA A 87 -4.17 -9.00 -12.78
N LEU A 88 -3.01 -9.39 -12.25
CA LEU A 88 -1.72 -9.38 -12.94
C LEU A 88 -1.14 -10.80 -12.99
N PRO A 89 -0.23 -11.09 -13.95
CA PRO A 89 0.39 -12.41 -14.00
C PRO A 89 1.25 -12.68 -12.76
N GLY A 90 1.50 -13.97 -12.47
CA GLY A 90 2.32 -14.38 -11.33
C GLY A 90 1.61 -14.32 -9.97
N ASP A 91 0.29 -14.54 -9.95
CA ASP A 91 -0.56 -14.53 -8.76
C ASP A 91 -0.52 -13.18 -8.02
N ALA A 92 -0.58 -12.07 -8.76
CA ALA A 92 -0.56 -10.73 -8.20
C ALA A 92 -1.78 -9.93 -8.65
N MET A 93 -2.05 -8.83 -7.95
CA MET A 93 -3.10 -7.89 -8.28
C MET A 93 -2.58 -6.47 -8.06
N ARG A 94 -2.99 -5.57 -8.96
CA ARG A 94 -2.78 -4.14 -8.82
C ARG A 94 -4.05 -3.54 -8.25
N ILE A 95 -3.92 -2.78 -7.17
CA ILE A 95 -5.04 -2.05 -6.58
C ILE A 95 -4.77 -0.57 -6.70
N THR A 96 -5.63 0.13 -7.42
CA THR A 96 -5.59 1.57 -7.62
C THR A 96 -6.72 2.22 -6.84
N ILE A 97 -6.38 2.91 -5.76
CA ILE A 97 -7.33 3.53 -4.84
C ILE A 97 -7.39 5.04 -5.13
N ARG A 98 -8.57 5.53 -5.46
CA ARG A 98 -8.86 6.96 -5.55
C ARG A 98 -9.27 7.45 -4.17
N LEU A 99 -8.43 8.28 -3.53
CA LEU A 99 -8.69 8.77 -2.18
C LEU A 99 -9.74 9.89 -2.19
N ALA A 100 -10.62 9.88 -1.20
CA ALA A 100 -11.60 10.96 -0.99
C ALA A 100 -10.93 12.29 -0.58
N ARG A 101 -9.81 12.22 0.16
CA ARG A 101 -9.00 13.38 0.53
C ARG A 101 -7.59 13.25 -0.05
N PRO A 102 -7.02 14.33 -0.63
CA PRO A 102 -5.65 14.33 -1.09
C PRO A 102 -4.68 14.14 0.09
N VAL A 103 -3.65 13.33 -0.12
CA VAL A 103 -2.60 13.09 0.88
C VAL A 103 -1.25 13.11 0.19
N THR A 104 -0.30 13.81 0.82
CA THR A 104 1.10 13.77 0.41
C THR A 104 1.75 12.49 0.94
N LEU A 105 2.18 11.63 0.02
CA LEU A 105 2.83 10.36 0.34
C LEU A 105 4.34 10.52 0.29
N LYS A 106 5.02 9.96 1.29
CA LYS A 106 6.48 9.86 1.35
C LYS A 106 6.93 8.45 0.92
N PRO A 107 8.16 8.31 0.40
CA PRO A 107 8.71 7.00 0.07
C PRO A 107 8.72 6.04 1.25
N GLY A 108 8.50 4.77 0.94
CA GLY A 108 8.53 3.70 1.91
C GLY A 108 7.35 3.65 2.90
N GLN A 109 6.32 4.46 2.67
CA GLN A 109 5.09 4.41 3.46
C GLN A 109 4.21 3.21 3.10
N HIS A 110 3.36 2.82 4.04
CA HIS A 110 2.31 1.83 3.83
C HIS A 110 0.96 2.41 4.27
N ILE A 111 -0.10 1.86 3.71
CA ILE A 111 -1.46 2.17 4.11
C ILE A 111 -2.17 0.91 4.56
N PHE A 112 -3.15 1.12 5.40
CA PHE A 112 -4.11 0.14 5.85
C PHE A 112 -5.37 0.35 5.02
N PHE A 113 -5.93 -0.72 4.46
CA PHE A 113 -7.20 -0.60 3.74
C PHE A 113 -8.13 -1.76 4.00
N THR A 114 -9.42 -1.45 3.92
CA THR A 114 -10.54 -2.39 4.05
C THR A 114 -11.40 -2.33 2.80
N LEU A 115 -11.80 -3.51 2.30
CA LEU A 115 -12.77 -3.67 1.22
C LEU A 115 -14.02 -4.35 1.78
N PRO A 116 -15.05 -3.58 2.19
CA PRO A 116 -16.29 -4.14 2.74
C PRO A 116 -16.91 -5.29 1.93
N PRO A 117 -16.90 -5.27 0.57
CA PRO A 117 -17.47 -6.37 -0.22
C PRO A 117 -16.68 -7.68 -0.15
N VAL A 118 -15.46 -7.68 0.38
CA VAL A 118 -14.60 -8.88 0.47
C VAL A 118 -14.45 -9.34 1.90
N GLY A 119 -14.22 -8.41 2.83
CA GLY A 119 -14.12 -8.65 4.26
C GLY A 119 -14.60 -7.41 5.00
N LEU A 120 -15.61 -7.58 5.84
CA LEU A 120 -16.08 -6.50 6.71
C LEU A 120 -15.07 -6.33 7.85
N TRP A 121 -14.61 -5.10 8.09
CA TRP A 121 -13.73 -4.73 9.21
C TRP A 121 -12.37 -5.45 9.26
N THR A 122 -11.93 -6.02 8.13
CA THR A 122 -10.58 -6.55 7.98
C THR A 122 -9.67 -5.44 7.48
N ASP A 123 -8.67 -5.09 8.29
CA ASP A 123 -7.69 -4.09 7.92
C ASP A 123 -6.33 -4.75 7.64
N HIS A 124 -5.77 -4.44 6.48
CA HIS A 124 -4.56 -5.08 5.98
C HIS A 124 -3.51 -4.04 5.56
N PRO A 125 -2.28 -4.14 6.10
CA PRO A 125 -1.20 -3.24 5.73
C PRO A 125 -0.62 -3.61 4.37
N PHE A 126 -0.50 -2.64 3.48
CA PHE A 126 0.18 -2.79 2.21
C PHE A 126 1.08 -1.60 1.89
N SER A 127 2.28 -1.89 1.41
CA SER A 127 3.24 -0.88 0.99
C SER A 127 2.73 -0.14 -0.25
N LEU A 128 2.86 1.18 -0.21
CA LEU A 128 2.54 2.04 -1.31
C LEU A 128 3.54 1.82 -2.44
N ALA A 129 3.03 1.60 -3.65
CA ALA A 129 3.88 1.38 -4.81
C ALA A 129 4.01 2.65 -5.67
N TRP A 130 2.92 3.40 -5.82
CA TRP A 130 2.92 4.63 -6.59
C TRP A 130 1.81 5.57 -6.13
N SER A 131 1.98 6.86 -6.39
CA SER A 131 0.99 7.88 -6.11
C SER A 131 0.96 8.95 -7.19
N GLU A 132 -0.22 9.34 -7.61
CA GLU A 132 -0.43 10.43 -8.57
C GLU A 132 -1.47 11.37 -8.00
N THR A 133 -1.15 12.66 -7.99
CA THR A 133 -2.11 13.69 -7.63
C THR A 133 -2.49 14.40 -8.91
N THR A 134 -3.73 14.17 -9.34
CA THR A 134 -4.29 14.85 -10.51
C THR A 134 -5.09 16.04 -10.01
N THR A 135 -4.70 17.24 -10.42
CA THR A 135 -5.55 18.42 -10.32
C THR A 135 -6.44 18.40 -11.55
N THR A 136 -7.69 17.95 -11.43
CA THR A 136 -8.63 17.92 -12.55
C THR A 136 -8.93 19.36 -12.98
N PRO A 137 -8.51 19.81 -14.19
CA PRO A 137 -8.94 21.09 -14.72
C PRO A 137 -10.21 20.85 -15.55
N ALA A 138 -11.36 21.33 -15.07
CA ALA A 138 -12.66 21.37 -15.76
C ALA A 138 -13.24 19.99 -16.20
N SER A 139 -14.38 19.61 -15.64
CA SER A 139 -15.22 18.54 -16.19
C SER A 139 -16.02 19.08 -17.37
N TYR A 140 -15.94 18.42 -18.53
CA TYR A 140 -16.84 18.69 -19.66
C TYR A 140 -18.16 17.95 -19.40
N ASP A 141 -19.14 18.63 -18.82
CA ASP A 141 -20.49 18.09 -18.75
C ASP A 141 -21.14 18.24 -20.14
N LEU A 142 -21.13 17.15 -20.92
CA LEU A 142 -22.04 16.99 -22.04
C LEU A 142 -23.43 16.68 -21.47
N GLU A 143 -24.14 17.70 -21.00
CA GLU A 143 -25.58 17.59 -20.83
C GLU A 143 -26.19 17.20 -22.18
N LYS A 144 -26.90 16.07 -22.22
CA LYS A 144 -27.70 15.64 -23.36
C LYS A 144 -28.82 16.66 -23.61
N GLY A 145 -28.53 17.73 -24.34
CA GLY A 145 -29.54 18.70 -24.77
C GLY A 145 -29.06 20.08 -25.21
N SER A 146 -27.87 20.55 -24.80
CA SER A 146 -27.40 21.89 -25.18
C SER A 146 -26.35 21.82 -26.29
N LYS A 147 -26.54 22.61 -27.37
CA LYS A 147 -25.65 22.64 -28.56
C LYS A 147 -24.37 23.47 -28.37
N THR A 148 -23.93 23.68 -27.13
CA THR A 148 -22.68 24.39 -26.83
C THR A 148 -21.96 23.68 -25.70
N PRO A 149 -20.69 23.25 -25.88
CA PRO A 149 -19.90 22.74 -24.77
C PRO A 149 -19.62 23.89 -23.79
N GLN A 150 -20.34 23.92 -22.67
CA GLN A 150 -20.05 24.83 -21.58
C GLN A 150 -18.88 24.27 -20.76
N ILE A 151 -17.77 25.00 -20.71
CA ILE A 151 -16.65 24.66 -19.84
C ILE A 151 -17.02 25.15 -18.44
N THR A 152 -17.49 24.24 -17.57
CA THR A 152 -17.65 24.53 -16.14
C THR A 152 -16.29 24.42 -15.47
N PHE A 153 -15.70 25.57 -15.15
CA PHE A 153 -14.54 25.63 -14.26
C PHE A 153 -15.04 25.44 -12.83
N ASP A 154 -14.98 24.21 -12.33
CA ASP A 154 -15.17 23.98 -10.90
C ASP A 154 -13.93 24.48 -10.15
N VAL A 155 -13.96 25.76 -9.74
CA VAL A 155 -12.93 26.43 -8.94
C VAL A 155 -12.75 25.75 -7.56
N LEU A 156 -13.69 24.89 -7.16
CA LEU A 156 -13.65 24.09 -5.94
C LEU A 156 -13.17 22.65 -6.15
N ALA A 157 -12.77 22.27 -7.37
CA ALA A 157 -12.24 20.93 -7.66
C ALA A 157 -10.96 20.66 -6.86
N LEU A 158 -11.13 19.96 -5.73
CA LEU A 158 -10.02 19.56 -4.89
C LEU A 158 -9.12 18.56 -5.65
N PRO A 159 -7.79 18.64 -5.47
CA PRO A 159 -6.89 17.69 -6.10
C PRO A 159 -7.24 16.26 -5.68
N GLN A 160 -7.26 15.34 -6.63
CA GLN A 160 -7.55 13.94 -6.38
C GLN A 160 -6.24 13.14 -6.35
N THR A 161 -5.95 12.51 -5.22
CA THR A 161 -4.79 11.63 -5.09
C THR A 161 -5.22 10.19 -5.34
N THR A 162 -4.57 9.57 -6.33
CA THR A 162 -4.69 8.15 -6.65
C THR A 162 -3.46 7.42 -6.15
N VAL A 163 -3.67 6.30 -5.48
CA VAL A 163 -2.64 5.48 -4.86
C VAL A 163 -2.66 4.09 -5.47
N SER A 164 -1.51 3.57 -5.86
CA SER A 164 -1.41 2.21 -6.39
C SER A 164 -0.63 1.29 -5.46
N LEU A 165 -1.14 0.06 -5.34
CA LEU A 165 -0.57 -1.04 -4.55
C LEU A 165 -0.35 -2.24 -5.47
N ILE A 166 0.68 -3.05 -5.18
CA ILE A 166 0.83 -4.39 -5.75
C ILE A 166 0.72 -5.38 -4.61
N ILE A 167 -0.21 -6.32 -4.74
CA ILE A 167 -0.48 -7.32 -3.71
C ILE A 167 -0.34 -8.70 -4.33
N ARG A 168 0.45 -9.55 -3.69
CA ARG A 168 0.55 -10.96 -4.07
C ARG A 168 -0.59 -11.74 -3.42
N ARG A 169 -1.26 -12.60 -4.20
CA ARG A 169 -2.26 -13.53 -3.71
C ARG A 169 -1.66 -14.44 -2.64
N ARG A 170 -2.33 -14.51 -1.50
CA ARG A 170 -2.10 -15.46 -0.40
C ARG A 170 -3.44 -16.12 -0.04
N GLY A 171 -3.52 -16.77 1.11
CA GLY A 171 -4.78 -17.23 1.68
C GLY A 171 -5.64 -16.09 2.23
N GLY A 172 -6.85 -16.43 2.69
CA GLY A 172 -7.78 -15.50 3.34
C GLY A 172 -8.26 -14.37 2.41
N PHE A 173 -8.29 -13.15 2.93
CA PHE A 173 -8.73 -11.93 2.24
C PHE A 173 -8.18 -11.79 0.81
N THR A 174 -6.86 -11.84 0.62
CA THR A 174 -6.24 -11.63 -0.71
C THR A 174 -6.59 -12.73 -1.70
N GLY A 175 -6.82 -13.96 -1.23
CA GLY A 175 -7.29 -15.08 -2.05
C GLY A 175 -8.74 -14.90 -2.49
N CYS A 176 -9.61 -14.46 -1.58
CA CYS A 176 -11.00 -14.15 -1.88
C CYS A 176 -11.10 -12.98 -2.88
N LEU A 177 -10.32 -11.93 -2.67
CA LEU A 177 -10.26 -10.78 -3.57
C LEU A 177 -9.79 -11.18 -4.97
N TYR A 178 -8.77 -12.05 -5.07
CA TYR A 178 -8.25 -12.50 -6.36
C TYR A 178 -9.29 -13.31 -7.13
N LYS A 179 -9.95 -14.26 -6.48
CA LYS A 179 -11.04 -15.07 -7.09
C LYS A 179 -12.19 -14.20 -7.57
N LYS A 180 -12.59 -13.18 -6.78
CA LYS A 180 -13.64 -12.22 -7.18
C LYS A 180 -13.23 -11.39 -8.39
N CYS A 181 -11.97 -10.98 -8.45
CA CYS A 181 -11.42 -10.22 -9.57
C CYS A 181 -11.35 -11.09 -10.85
N GLU A 182 -10.86 -12.32 -10.74
CA GLU A 182 -10.78 -13.28 -11.84
C GLU A 182 -12.16 -13.68 -12.40
N ALA A 183 -13.18 -13.77 -11.54
CA ALA A 183 -14.55 -14.02 -11.95
C ALA A 183 -15.23 -12.83 -12.65
N SER A 184 -14.64 -11.63 -12.59
CA SER A 184 -15.20 -10.42 -13.19
C SER A 184 -14.76 -10.26 -14.65
N HIS A 185 -15.57 -9.55 -15.45
CA HIS A 185 -15.24 -9.28 -16.84
C HIS A 185 -13.91 -8.51 -16.95
N ASN A 186 -13.03 -8.94 -17.86
CA ASN A 186 -11.68 -8.40 -18.06
C ASN A 186 -10.75 -8.46 -16.84
N ALA A 187 -11.02 -9.32 -15.86
CA ALA A 187 -10.21 -9.46 -14.65
C ALA A 187 -10.00 -8.11 -13.90
N ARG A 188 -11.04 -7.26 -13.93
CA ARG A 188 -11.07 -5.95 -13.27
C ARG A 188 -12.36 -5.78 -12.50
N ILE A 189 -12.27 -5.21 -11.30
CA ILE A 189 -13.43 -4.94 -10.44
C ILE A 189 -13.25 -3.62 -9.69
N SER A 190 -14.33 -2.85 -9.55
CA SER A 190 -14.34 -1.61 -8.75
C SER A 190 -15.16 -1.83 -7.49
N LEU A 191 -14.57 -1.50 -6.34
CA LEU A 191 -15.16 -1.74 -5.02
C LEU A 191 -15.05 -0.47 -4.15
N PRO A 192 -16.03 -0.19 -3.27
CA PRO A 192 -15.84 0.80 -2.21
C PRO A 192 -14.70 0.34 -1.29
N ALA A 193 -13.87 1.29 -0.88
CA ALA A 193 -12.73 1.02 0.00
C ALA A 193 -12.66 2.04 1.13
N PHE A 194 -12.12 1.62 2.26
CA PHE A 194 -11.73 2.53 3.34
C PHE A 194 -10.22 2.48 3.49
N VAL A 195 -9.58 3.64 3.60
CA VAL A 195 -8.13 3.76 3.77
C VAL A 195 -7.80 4.44 5.09
N GLU A 196 -6.87 3.84 5.82
CA GLU A 196 -6.22 4.39 7.02
C GLU A 196 -4.72 4.58 6.72
N GLY A 197 -4.11 5.63 7.28
CA GLY A 197 -2.73 6.02 6.99
C GLY A 197 -2.63 7.17 5.98
N PRO A 198 -1.42 7.59 5.61
CA PRO A 198 -0.22 6.77 5.53
C PRO A 198 0.51 6.59 6.86
N TYR A 199 1.17 5.44 6.99
CA TYR A 199 2.02 5.08 8.11
C TYR A 199 3.46 4.81 7.65
N GLY A 200 4.40 5.01 8.57
CA GLY A 200 5.83 4.86 8.30
C GLY A 200 6.41 6.01 7.47
N GLY A 201 7.49 5.71 6.75
CA GLY A 201 8.30 6.70 6.02
C GLY A 201 9.37 7.29 6.93
N SER A 202 10.55 6.67 6.92
CA SER A 202 11.64 7.01 7.85
C SER A 202 13.02 7.08 7.19
N GLN A 203 13.15 6.81 5.89
CA GLN A 203 14.47 6.75 5.25
C GLN A 203 14.63 7.89 4.27
N VAL A 204 15.18 9.00 4.78
CA VAL A 204 15.61 10.12 3.95
C VAL A 204 16.92 9.70 3.29
N LEU A 205 16.84 9.26 2.04
CA LEU A 205 18.02 8.80 1.29
C LEU A 205 18.72 9.95 0.54
N HIS A 206 18.19 11.18 0.62
CA HIS A 206 18.70 12.34 -0.11
C HIS A 206 20.14 12.73 0.26
N SER A 207 20.62 12.41 1.46
CA SER A 207 21.96 12.79 1.93
C SER A 207 23.08 11.88 1.41
N TYR A 208 22.75 10.71 0.86
CA TYR A 208 23.74 9.73 0.42
C TYR A 208 24.11 9.96 -1.05
N GLY A 209 25.41 9.99 -1.35
CA GLY A 209 25.90 10.16 -2.74
C GLY A 209 25.68 8.93 -3.62
N THR A 210 25.78 7.73 -3.06
CA THR A 210 25.44 6.47 -3.76
C THR A 210 24.42 5.70 -2.92
N VAL A 211 23.34 5.24 -3.56
CA VAL A 211 22.27 4.47 -2.94
C VAL A 211 22.08 3.15 -3.68
N MET A 212 22.10 2.04 -2.96
CA MET A 212 21.79 0.71 -3.50
C MET A 212 20.51 0.19 -2.87
N LEU A 213 19.52 -0.13 -3.69
CA LEU A 213 18.20 -0.57 -3.24
C LEU A 213 17.98 -2.01 -3.67
N PHE A 214 17.74 -2.89 -2.69
CA PHE A 214 17.45 -4.30 -2.94
C PHE A 214 15.95 -4.56 -2.81
N ALA A 215 15.39 -5.21 -3.82
CA ALA A 215 13.99 -5.63 -3.86
C ALA A 215 13.88 -7.11 -4.27
N GLY A 216 12.95 -7.83 -3.66
CA GLY A 216 12.62 -9.21 -4.02
C GLY A 216 11.12 -9.37 -4.25
N GLY A 217 10.72 -9.88 -5.41
CA GLY A 217 9.31 -10.09 -5.75
C GLY A 217 8.47 -8.83 -5.53
N VAL A 218 7.42 -8.93 -4.70
CA VAL A 218 6.50 -7.82 -4.40
C VAL A 218 7.16 -6.70 -3.57
N GLY A 219 8.30 -6.96 -2.92
CA GLY A 219 9.03 -5.94 -2.14
C GLY A 219 9.54 -4.75 -2.97
N ILE A 220 9.41 -4.81 -4.29
CA ILE A 220 9.66 -3.69 -5.20
C ILE A 220 8.77 -2.48 -4.92
N THR A 221 7.57 -2.69 -4.38
CA THR A 221 6.62 -1.61 -4.04
C THR A 221 7.24 -0.59 -3.10
N HIS A 222 8.02 -1.02 -2.12
CA HIS A 222 8.72 -0.11 -1.22
C HIS A 222 9.82 0.66 -1.95
N GLN A 223 10.69 -0.02 -2.68
CA GLN A 223 11.88 0.59 -3.28
C GLN A 223 11.56 1.52 -4.45
N ILE A 224 10.51 1.23 -5.22
CA ILE A 224 10.15 2.02 -6.39
C ILE A 224 9.74 3.45 -6.01
N THR A 225 9.10 3.64 -4.84
CA THR A 225 8.80 4.99 -4.35
C THR A 225 10.06 5.78 -4.02
N SER A 226 11.07 5.14 -3.42
CA SER A 226 12.36 5.75 -3.13
C SER A 226 13.15 6.09 -4.39
N VAL A 227 13.14 5.22 -5.40
CA VAL A 227 13.77 5.50 -6.70
C VAL A 227 13.14 6.73 -7.35
N ARG A 228 11.81 6.83 -7.35
CA ARG A 228 11.10 8.00 -7.90
C ARG A 228 11.53 9.28 -7.21
N ASP A 229 11.53 9.27 -5.88
CA ASP A 229 11.82 10.44 -5.05
C ASP A 229 13.28 10.89 -5.18
N LEU A 230 14.23 9.96 -5.19
CA LEU A 230 15.64 10.26 -5.47
C LEU A 230 15.85 10.80 -6.88
N THR A 231 15.14 10.26 -7.88
CA THR A 231 15.24 10.75 -9.27
C THR A 231 14.65 12.15 -9.41
N ALA A 232 13.50 12.41 -8.78
CA ALA A 232 12.89 13.72 -8.74
C ALA A 232 13.81 14.73 -8.03
N GLY A 233 14.35 14.37 -6.87
CA GLY A 233 15.28 15.21 -6.11
C GLY A 233 16.58 15.50 -6.87
N TYR A 234 17.09 14.56 -7.65
CA TYR A 234 18.26 14.80 -8.52
C TYR A 234 17.94 15.78 -9.66
N VAL A 235 16.78 15.66 -10.29
CA VAL A 235 16.34 16.59 -11.35
C VAL A 235 16.16 18.00 -10.80
N SER A 236 15.64 18.12 -9.57
CA SER A 236 15.46 19.39 -8.86
C SER A 236 16.72 19.89 -8.15
N SER A 237 17.84 19.17 -8.22
CA SER A 237 19.09 19.49 -7.50
C SER A 237 18.92 19.61 -5.97
N THR A 238 17.93 18.92 -5.40
CA THR A 238 17.65 18.91 -3.95
C THR A 238 18.19 17.67 -3.24
N ALA A 239 18.59 16.64 -3.99
CA ALA A 239 19.19 15.42 -3.47
C ALA A 239 20.70 15.35 -3.77
N ALA A 240 21.49 14.89 -2.80
CA ALA A 240 22.93 14.65 -2.98
C ALA A 240 23.23 13.34 -3.75
N ALA A 241 22.23 12.48 -3.93
CA ALA A 241 22.37 11.21 -4.64
C ALA A 241 22.83 11.43 -6.10
N GLN A 242 24.01 10.89 -6.42
CA GLN A 242 24.62 10.90 -7.76
C GLN A 242 24.51 9.55 -8.46
N ARG A 243 24.36 8.46 -7.70
CA ARG A 243 24.21 7.10 -8.25
C ARG A 243 23.16 6.31 -7.47
N VAL A 244 22.14 5.81 -8.15
CA VAL A 244 21.06 4.99 -7.59
C VAL A 244 21.03 3.67 -8.34
N THR A 245 21.37 2.57 -7.66
CA THR A 245 21.33 1.22 -8.23
C THR A 245 20.18 0.43 -7.62
N LEU A 246 19.18 0.10 -8.42
CA LEU A 246 18.06 -0.75 -8.04
C LEU A 246 18.35 -2.19 -8.47
N ILE A 247 18.48 -3.08 -7.51
CA ILE A 247 18.66 -4.51 -7.71
C ILE A 247 17.33 -5.20 -7.39
N TRP A 248 16.67 -5.73 -8.42
CA TRP A 248 15.38 -6.39 -8.27
C TRP A 248 15.44 -7.85 -8.70
N VAL A 249 15.16 -8.73 -7.74
CA VAL A 249 15.16 -10.18 -7.92
C VAL A 249 13.73 -10.68 -8.12
N ILE A 250 13.47 -11.27 -9.28
CA ILE A 250 12.18 -11.84 -9.66
C ILE A 250 12.29 -13.32 -10.01
N ARG A 251 11.16 -14.03 -9.92
CA ARG A 251 11.08 -15.45 -10.30
C ARG A 251 10.88 -15.61 -11.80
N SER A 252 9.92 -14.86 -12.35
CA SER A 252 9.54 -14.87 -13.77
C SER A 252 9.63 -13.47 -14.35
N SER A 253 9.90 -13.37 -15.64
CA SER A 253 9.90 -12.12 -16.43
C SER A 253 8.52 -11.44 -16.45
N GLU A 254 7.44 -12.21 -16.33
CA GLU A 254 6.06 -11.72 -16.24
C GLU A 254 5.86 -10.74 -15.07
N HIS A 255 6.64 -10.85 -14.00
CA HIS A 255 6.54 -9.94 -12.86
C HIS A 255 6.91 -8.49 -13.22
N LEU A 256 7.64 -8.27 -14.32
CA LEU A 256 7.94 -6.93 -14.82
C LEU A 256 6.67 -6.14 -15.17
N GLU A 257 5.60 -6.84 -15.56
CA GLU A 257 4.31 -6.21 -15.87
C GLU A 257 3.70 -5.50 -14.66
N TRP A 258 4.07 -5.90 -13.44
CA TRP A 258 3.53 -5.32 -12.22
C TRP A 258 3.82 -3.82 -12.12
N ILE A 259 5.04 -3.43 -12.47
CA ILE A 259 5.52 -2.04 -12.36
C ILE A 259 5.71 -1.38 -13.73
N ARG A 260 5.36 -2.04 -14.84
CA ARG A 260 5.59 -1.55 -16.20
C ARG A 260 5.13 -0.10 -16.43
N PRO A 261 3.93 0.34 -16.02
CA PRO A 261 3.52 1.73 -16.20
C PRO A 261 4.46 2.72 -15.51
N TRP A 262 4.84 2.42 -14.26
CA TRP A 262 5.69 3.29 -13.45
C TRP A 262 7.15 3.26 -13.91
N MET A 263 7.62 2.10 -14.39
CA MET A 263 8.91 2.01 -15.06
C MET A 263 8.94 2.92 -16.29
N THR A 264 7.93 2.92 -17.14
CA THR A 264 7.89 3.82 -18.31
C THR A 264 7.96 5.29 -17.87
N THR A 265 7.24 5.67 -16.81
CA THR A 265 7.26 7.04 -16.26
C THR A 265 8.63 7.41 -15.68
N MET A 266 9.26 6.51 -14.91
CA MET A 266 10.64 6.74 -14.44
C MET A 266 11.61 6.82 -15.60
N LEU A 267 11.41 5.95 -16.58
CA LEU A 267 12.15 5.91 -17.83
C LEU A 267 11.71 7.00 -18.82
N SER A 268 10.96 8.01 -18.42
CA SER A 268 10.76 9.22 -19.22
C SER A 268 11.36 10.46 -18.53
N MET A 269 11.81 10.34 -17.27
CA MET A 269 12.37 11.46 -16.52
C MET A 269 13.70 11.97 -17.13
N PRO A 270 13.96 13.29 -17.09
CA PRO A 270 15.19 13.87 -17.61
C PRO A 270 16.39 13.48 -16.74
N LYS A 271 17.60 13.48 -17.33
CA LYS A 271 18.88 13.18 -16.66
C LYS A 271 19.01 11.83 -15.93
N ARG A 272 17.96 10.98 -15.94
CA ARG A 272 17.94 9.67 -15.29
C ARG A 272 19.08 8.73 -15.68
N ARG A 273 19.60 8.82 -16.92
CA ARG A 273 20.66 7.92 -17.42
C ARG A 273 21.96 8.06 -16.62
N ASN A 274 22.19 9.22 -16.01
CA ASN A 274 23.41 9.49 -15.23
C ASN A 274 23.26 9.03 -13.78
N LEU A 275 22.03 8.95 -13.28
CA LEU A 275 21.72 8.62 -11.89
C LEU A 275 21.34 7.15 -11.70
N LEU A 276 20.39 6.67 -12.51
CA LEU A 276 19.65 5.44 -12.27
C LEU A 276 20.22 4.27 -13.05
N ARG A 277 20.52 3.18 -12.34
CA ARG A 277 20.84 1.87 -12.90
C ARG A 277 19.90 0.83 -12.32
N ILE A 278 19.21 0.08 -13.18
CA ILE A 278 18.29 -0.98 -12.79
C ILE A 278 18.90 -2.31 -13.22
N GLN A 279 19.11 -3.21 -12.26
CA GLN A 279 19.61 -4.55 -12.47
C GLN A 279 18.53 -5.55 -12.06
N LEU A 280 18.03 -6.30 -13.05
CA LEU A 280 16.98 -7.27 -12.91
C LEU A 280 17.60 -8.67 -12.88
N PHE A 281 17.32 -9.45 -11.85
CA PHE A 281 17.80 -10.82 -11.72
C PHE A 281 16.62 -11.79 -11.80
N VAL A 282 16.57 -12.60 -12.87
CA VAL A 282 15.51 -13.58 -13.10
C VAL A 282 15.97 -14.97 -12.66
N THR A 283 15.42 -15.45 -11.56
CA THR A 283 15.87 -16.71 -10.91
C THR A 283 15.33 -17.98 -11.55
N ARG A 284 14.20 -17.91 -12.28
CA ARG A 284 13.60 -19.05 -13.00
C ARG A 284 13.09 -18.62 -14.39
N PRO A 285 13.99 -18.32 -15.35
CA PRO A 285 13.58 -17.95 -16.69
C PRO A 285 12.89 -19.13 -17.38
N ARG A 286 11.76 -18.88 -18.07
CA ARG A 286 11.09 -19.90 -18.89
C ARG A 286 11.85 -20.13 -20.21
N SER A 287 12.51 -19.10 -20.72
CA SER A 287 13.33 -19.15 -21.92
C SER A 287 14.46 -18.13 -21.85
N THR A 288 15.65 -18.47 -22.36
CA THR A 288 16.80 -17.57 -22.46
C THR A 288 16.49 -16.33 -23.31
N LYS A 289 15.52 -16.43 -24.24
CA LYS A 289 15.05 -15.32 -25.08
C LYS A 289 14.27 -14.24 -24.32
N GLU A 290 13.85 -14.49 -23.07
CA GLU A 290 13.20 -13.46 -22.25
C GLU A 290 14.21 -12.53 -21.57
N ILE A 291 15.50 -12.88 -21.60
CA ILE A 291 16.58 -12.13 -20.95
C ILE A 291 17.25 -11.24 -22.01
N HIS A 292 16.53 -10.20 -22.42
CA HIS A 292 17.09 -9.15 -23.25
C HIS A 292 17.11 -7.85 -22.48
N SER A 293 18.30 -7.26 -22.33
CA SER A 293 18.46 -5.96 -21.69
C SER A 293 17.97 -4.87 -22.66
N PRO A 294 16.86 -4.17 -22.38
CA PRO A 294 16.31 -3.17 -23.32
C PRO A 294 17.18 -1.91 -23.43
N GLY A 295 18.21 -1.75 -22.59
CA GLY A 295 19.23 -0.72 -22.74
C GLY A 295 20.23 -0.69 -21.58
N ASN A 296 21.19 0.24 -21.61
CA ASN A 296 22.24 0.33 -20.58
C ASN A 296 21.71 0.66 -19.18
N THR A 297 20.56 1.35 -19.09
CA THR A 297 19.90 1.69 -17.82
C THR A 297 19.23 0.48 -17.16
N VAL A 298 18.74 -0.48 -17.95
CA VAL A 298 17.99 -1.65 -17.45
C VAL A 298 18.69 -2.91 -17.95
N GLN A 299 19.45 -3.53 -17.08
CA GLN A 299 20.22 -4.74 -17.37
C GLN A 299 19.52 -5.96 -16.76
N MET A 300 19.34 -7.02 -17.55
CA MET A 300 18.73 -8.27 -17.12
C MET A 300 19.76 -9.38 -17.05
N TYR A 301 19.80 -10.10 -15.93
CA TYR A 301 20.72 -11.19 -15.67
C TYR A 301 19.96 -12.46 -15.24
N PRO A 302 20.37 -13.65 -15.70
CA PRO A 302 19.86 -14.92 -15.17
C PRO A 302 20.42 -15.19 -13.77
N GLY A 303 19.64 -15.86 -12.93
CA GLY A 303 20.09 -16.41 -11.65
C GLY A 303 19.98 -15.45 -10.47
N LYS A 304 20.80 -15.68 -9.45
CA LYS A 304 20.84 -14.89 -8.21
C LYS A 304 21.89 -13.78 -8.33
N PRO A 305 21.67 -12.60 -7.72
CA PRO A 305 22.68 -11.56 -7.67
C PRO A 305 23.89 -12.00 -6.85
N ASN A 306 25.10 -11.79 -7.36
CA ASN A 306 26.33 -11.94 -6.60
C ASN A 306 26.70 -10.58 -5.99
N VAL A 307 26.48 -10.41 -4.69
CA VAL A 307 26.61 -9.13 -3.99
C VAL A 307 28.04 -8.56 -4.10
N ASP A 308 29.05 -9.43 -4.09
CA ASP A 308 30.45 -9.02 -4.14
C ASP A 308 30.85 -8.36 -5.48
N THR A 309 30.08 -8.64 -6.54
CA THR A 309 30.33 -8.10 -7.89
C THR A 309 29.52 -6.83 -8.20
N LEU A 310 28.68 -6.38 -7.27
CA LEU A 310 27.77 -5.25 -7.49
C LEU A 310 28.35 -3.89 -7.07
N CYS A 311 29.45 -3.87 -6.31
CA CYS A 311 30.11 -2.67 -5.81
C CYS A 311 31.10 -2.08 -6.82
#